data_AF-A0A7M5UQL9-F1
#
_entry.id   AF-A0A7M5UQL9-F1
#
_cell.length_a   1.000
_cell.length_b   1.000
_cell.length_c   1.000
_cell.angle_alpha   90.00
_cell.angle_beta   90.00
_cell.angle_gamma   90.00
#
_symmetry.space_group_name_H-M   'P 1'
#
loop_
_entity.id
_entity.type
_entity.pdbx_description
1 polymer ?
#
loop_
_entity_poly.entity_id
_entity_poly.type
_entity_poly.pdbx_seq_one_letter_code
_entity_poly.pdbx_strand_id
1 'polypeptide(L)'
;MRLVRKCFKDSMDEGDFEEWNLDDRKGAFSNHNKLLSQHIVDSVKGLHPDLENDEIENAVRINFRSKKDTKRKTERNPNYLADCASTSRKETKLNRRLMTLKKFDVDQPTKTAIQTVLCPAMMSSEDEDIQDGEKSFIVRRPSWRAEGVAGVFEKLDQLHKDSQSKHSRYRSLKRCDGPPSDRQEPVWSDKIKKAIDYFN
;
A
#
# COMPACT_ATOMS: atom_id res chain seq x y z
N MET A 1 -5.88 16.95 8.44
CA MET A 1 -4.77 16.40 7.61
C MET A 1 -5.13 16.06 6.16
N ARG A 2 -6.20 15.29 5.86
CA ARG A 2 -6.56 14.97 4.46
C ARG A 2 -6.86 16.21 3.60
N LEU A 3 -7.51 17.21 4.18
CA LEU A 3 -7.83 18.49 3.52
C LEU A 3 -6.57 19.28 3.13
N VAL A 4 -5.66 19.53 4.07
CA VAL A 4 -4.36 20.18 3.81
C VAL A 4 -3.57 19.48 2.69
N ARG A 5 -3.56 18.14 2.66
CA ARG A 5 -2.90 17.39 1.58
C ARG A 5 -3.58 17.56 0.22
N LYS A 6 -4.91 17.62 0.21
CA LYS A 6 -5.69 17.87 -0.99
C LYS A 6 -5.42 19.28 -1.51
N CYS A 7 -5.59 20.31 -0.69
CA CYS A 7 -5.32 21.70 -1.08
C CYS A 7 -3.88 21.89 -1.56
N PHE A 8 -2.89 21.29 -0.89
CA PHE A 8 -1.51 21.29 -1.38
C PHE A 8 -1.39 20.70 -2.79
N LYS A 9 -2.05 19.57 -3.07
CA LYS A 9 -1.99 18.92 -4.38
C LYS A 9 -2.68 19.76 -5.44
N ASP A 10 -3.88 20.27 -5.14
CA ASP A 10 -4.67 21.10 -6.04
C ASP A 10 -3.84 22.35 -6.46
N SER A 11 -3.18 23.03 -5.51
CA SER A 11 -2.29 24.17 -5.80
C SER A 11 -1.07 23.83 -6.67
N MET A 12 -0.59 22.58 -6.64
CA MET A 12 0.50 22.13 -7.52
C MET A 12 -0.01 21.76 -8.92
N ASP A 13 -1.20 21.15 -8.99
CA ASP A 13 -1.84 20.75 -10.25
C ASP A 13 -2.29 21.99 -11.07
N GLU A 14 -2.68 23.07 -10.39
CA GLU A 14 -3.04 24.37 -10.98
C GLU A 14 -1.81 25.16 -11.49
N GLY A 15 -0.60 24.85 -10.98
CA GLY A 15 0.65 25.51 -11.39
C GLY A 15 0.85 26.91 -10.82
N ASP A 16 0.00 27.33 -9.88
CA ASP A 16 0.01 28.68 -9.31
C ASP A 16 1.14 28.90 -8.29
N PHE A 17 1.79 27.84 -7.83
CA PHE A 17 2.84 27.89 -6.81
C PHE A 17 4.00 26.95 -7.11
N GLU A 18 5.22 27.38 -6.74
CA GLU A 18 6.38 26.49 -6.69
C GLU A 18 6.23 25.46 -5.56
N GLU A 19 6.70 24.22 -5.77
CA GLU A 19 6.73 23.21 -4.70
C GLU A 19 7.61 23.68 -3.55
N TRP A 20 7.25 23.33 -2.32
CA TRP A 20 8.04 23.63 -1.13
C TRP A 20 9.52 23.29 -1.31
N ASN A 21 10.38 24.24 -0.92
CA ASN A 21 11.78 23.96 -0.69
C ASN A 21 11.94 23.13 0.58
N LEU A 22 12.05 21.81 0.39
CA LEU A 22 12.17 20.83 1.46
C LEU A 22 13.53 20.88 2.17
N ASP A 23 14.54 21.54 1.59
CA ASP A 23 15.87 21.67 2.19
C ASP A 23 15.96 22.85 3.17
N ASP A 24 14.97 23.74 3.16
CA ASP A 24 14.88 24.85 4.09
C ASP A 24 14.83 24.36 5.55
N ARG A 25 15.74 24.91 6.37
CA ARG A 25 15.82 24.63 7.82
C ARG A 25 14.71 25.33 8.60
N LYS A 26 14.18 26.43 8.08
CA LYS A 26 13.08 27.20 8.68
C LYS A 26 11.70 26.57 8.42
N GLY A 27 11.63 25.56 7.55
CA GLY A 27 10.48 24.68 7.41
C GLY A 27 9.34 25.24 6.54
N ALA A 28 8.11 24.78 6.82
CA ALA A 28 6.93 25.06 5.99
C ALA A 28 6.57 26.54 5.88
N PHE A 29 6.85 27.35 6.91
CA PHE A 29 6.50 28.77 6.96
C PHE A 29 7.73 29.68 6.80
N SER A 30 8.81 29.16 6.21
CA SER A 30 9.97 29.97 5.86
C SER A 30 9.61 31.01 4.79
N ASN A 31 10.40 32.06 4.62
CA ASN A 31 10.13 33.11 3.61
C ASN A 31 9.88 32.54 2.21
N HIS A 32 10.59 31.46 1.85
CA HIS A 32 10.46 30.82 0.54
C HIS A 32 9.19 29.95 0.44
N ASN A 33 8.80 29.29 1.54
CA ASN A 33 7.63 28.40 1.56
C ASN A 33 6.33 29.09 2.03
N LYS A 34 6.42 30.33 2.53
CA LYS A 34 5.34 31.04 3.22
C LYS A 34 4.12 31.26 2.31
N LEU A 35 4.34 31.62 1.05
CA LEU A 35 3.26 31.89 0.10
C LEU A 35 2.38 30.66 -0.11
N LEU A 36 2.97 29.52 -0.46
CA LEU A 36 2.24 28.26 -0.62
C LEU A 36 1.58 27.82 0.69
N SER A 37 2.30 27.90 1.81
CA SER A 37 1.75 27.48 3.10
C SER A 37 0.58 28.34 3.57
N GLN A 38 0.64 29.66 3.34
CA GLN A 38 -0.46 30.57 3.65
C GLN A 38 -1.66 30.31 2.73
N HIS A 39 -1.41 30.13 1.43
CA HIS A 39 -2.48 29.79 0.48
C HIS A 39 -3.20 28.50 0.87
N ILE A 40 -2.48 27.47 1.32
CA ILE A 40 -3.09 26.23 1.82
C ILE A 40 -3.96 26.49 3.07
N VAL A 41 -3.48 27.34 3.99
CA VAL A 41 -4.26 27.72 5.17
C VAL A 41 -5.56 28.41 4.74
N ASP A 42 -5.46 29.42 3.87
CA ASP A 42 -6.60 30.20 3.40
C ASP A 42 -7.60 29.34 2.64
N SER A 43 -7.13 28.44 1.77
CA SER A 43 -7.96 27.48 1.03
C SER A 43 -8.69 26.49 1.94
N VAL A 44 -8.01 25.96 2.98
CA VAL A 44 -8.67 25.08 3.96
C VAL A 44 -9.70 25.86 4.77
N LYS A 45 -9.38 27.09 5.19
CA LYS A 45 -10.27 27.95 5.97
C LYS A 45 -11.49 28.40 5.17
N GLY A 46 -11.34 28.62 3.85
CA GLY A 46 -12.46 28.91 2.95
C GLY A 46 -13.44 27.74 2.82
N LEU A 47 -12.96 26.49 2.89
CA LEU A 47 -13.81 25.29 2.87
C LEU A 47 -14.37 24.94 4.26
N HIS A 48 -13.61 25.22 5.31
CA HIS A 48 -13.93 24.89 6.70
C HIS A 48 -13.60 26.07 7.62
N PRO A 49 -14.48 27.09 7.69
CA PRO A 49 -14.24 28.31 8.46
C PRO A 49 -14.16 28.08 9.98
N ASP A 50 -14.76 26.99 10.45
CA ASP A 50 -14.83 26.58 11.85
C ASP A 50 -13.51 26.04 12.41
N LEU A 51 -12.57 25.60 11.56
CA LEU A 51 -11.30 25.03 12.01
C LEU A 51 -10.30 26.09 12.46
N GLU A 52 -9.74 25.95 13.66
CA GLU A 52 -8.77 26.91 14.19
C GLU A 52 -7.49 27.00 13.34
N ASN A 53 -6.96 28.22 13.17
CA ASN A 53 -5.79 28.45 12.31
C ASN A 53 -4.57 27.64 12.77
N ASP A 54 -4.36 27.53 14.09
CA ASP A 54 -3.25 26.77 14.66
C ASP A 54 -3.32 25.27 14.30
N GLU A 55 -4.53 24.70 14.21
CA GLU A 55 -4.72 23.30 13.82
C GLU A 55 -4.37 23.08 12.34
N ILE A 56 -4.77 24.03 11.48
CA ILE A 56 -4.46 24.00 10.04
C ILE A 56 -2.96 24.16 9.84
N GLU A 57 -2.34 25.16 10.47
CA GLU A 57 -0.90 25.39 10.38
C GLU A 57 -0.08 24.19 10.89
N ASN A 58 -0.49 23.59 12.00
CA ASN A 58 0.16 22.38 12.49
C ASN A 58 0.06 21.24 11.48
N ALA A 59 -1.11 21.05 10.86
CA ALA A 59 -1.28 20.08 9.79
C ALA A 59 -0.40 20.40 8.55
N VAL A 60 -0.21 21.67 8.21
CA VAL A 60 0.73 22.11 7.15
C VAL A 60 2.17 21.75 7.52
N ARG A 61 2.63 22.02 8.75
CA ARG A 61 3.97 21.65 9.24
C ARG A 61 4.18 20.14 9.19
N ILE A 62 3.19 19.35 9.61
CA ILE A 62 3.24 17.88 9.55
C ILE A 62 3.35 17.41 8.10
N ASN A 63 2.58 18.01 7.17
CA ASN A 63 2.63 17.65 5.76
C ASN A 63 4.00 17.96 5.13
N PHE A 64 4.56 19.13 5.41
CA PHE A 64 5.91 19.51 4.98
C PHE A 64 6.97 18.51 5.47
N ARG A 65 6.95 18.17 6.76
CA ARG A 65 7.88 17.18 7.34
C ARG A 65 7.74 15.82 6.67
N SER A 66 6.50 15.38 6.44
CA SER A 66 6.23 14.12 5.73
C SER A 66 6.82 14.12 4.32
N LYS A 67 6.64 15.21 3.55
CA LYS A 67 7.23 15.38 2.21
C LYS A 67 8.76 15.37 2.26
N LYS A 68 9.36 16.09 3.21
CA LYS A 68 10.81 16.14 3.43
C LYS A 68 11.39 14.76 3.77
N ASP A 69 10.73 14.01 4.64
CA ASP A 69 11.15 12.66 5.01
C ASP A 69 11.03 11.69 3.85
N THR A 70 9.97 11.80 3.04
CA THR A 70 9.83 11.00 1.82
C THR A 70 10.96 11.32 0.83
N LYS A 71 11.25 12.61 0.55
CA LYS A 71 12.36 13.02 -0.33
C LYS A 71 13.69 12.42 0.13
N ARG A 72 14.01 12.54 1.42
CA ARG A 72 15.24 11.96 2.01
C ARG A 72 15.32 10.44 1.84
N LYS A 73 14.19 9.74 1.99
CA LYS A 73 14.15 8.28 1.83
C LYS A 73 14.30 7.88 0.36
N THR A 74 13.69 8.61 -0.57
CA THR A 74 13.83 8.37 -2.01
C THR A 74 15.24 8.71 -2.51
N GLU A 75 15.90 9.73 -1.96
CA GLU A 75 17.30 10.03 -2.29
C GLU A 75 18.26 8.92 -1.82
N ARG A 76 17.99 8.32 -0.66
CA ARG A 76 18.78 7.19 -0.12
C ARG A 76 18.52 5.88 -0.85
N ASN A 77 17.27 5.64 -1.24
CA ASN A 77 16.85 4.47 -2.00
C ASN A 77 15.85 4.95 -3.06
N PRO A 78 16.26 5.08 -4.33
CA PRO A 78 15.38 5.48 -5.44
C PRO A 78 14.13 4.60 -5.55
N ASN A 79 14.22 3.32 -5.15
CA ASN A 79 13.12 2.37 -5.19
C ASN A 79 12.22 2.41 -3.95
N TYR A 80 12.48 3.28 -2.96
CA TYR A 80 11.76 3.31 -1.68
C TYR A 80 10.24 3.33 -1.83
N LEU A 81 9.72 4.14 -2.76
CA LEU A 81 8.27 4.24 -2.99
C LEU A 81 7.71 2.96 -3.60
N ALA A 82 8.42 2.35 -4.55
CA ALA A 82 8.04 1.07 -5.15
C ALA A 82 8.06 -0.05 -4.10
N ASP A 83 9.08 -0.08 -3.24
CA ASP A 83 9.19 -1.03 -2.13
C ASP A 83 8.04 -0.89 -1.13
N CYS A 84 7.70 0.36 -0.77
CA CYS A 84 6.56 0.64 0.11
C CYS A 84 5.23 0.22 -0.52
N ALA A 85 5.02 0.53 -1.80
CA ALA A 85 3.82 0.12 -2.52
C ALA A 85 3.71 -1.42 -2.59
N SER A 86 4.80 -2.11 -2.94
CA SER A 86 4.86 -3.58 -2.97
C SER A 86 4.55 -4.19 -1.60
N THR A 87 5.12 -3.64 -0.54
CA THR A 87 4.87 -4.09 0.85
C THR A 87 3.42 -3.89 1.24
N SER A 88 2.87 -2.69 1.00
CA SER A 88 1.47 -2.37 1.30
C SER A 88 0.49 -3.27 0.52
N ARG A 89 0.80 -3.59 -0.74
CA ARG A 89 0.01 -4.55 -1.55
C ARG A 89 0.02 -5.94 -0.92
N LYS A 90 1.19 -6.45 -0.52
CA LYS A 90 1.33 -7.76 0.16
C LYS A 90 0.55 -7.80 1.47
N GLU A 91 0.66 -6.78 2.30
CA GLU A 91 -0.08 -6.67 3.57
C GLU A 91 -1.59 -6.63 3.33
N THR A 92 -2.04 -5.85 2.35
CA THR A 92 -3.46 -5.77 2.00
C THR A 92 -3.99 -7.14 1.56
N LYS A 93 -3.24 -7.85 0.71
CA LYS A 93 -3.60 -9.21 0.25
C LYS A 93 -3.64 -10.20 1.40
N LEU A 94 -2.63 -10.16 2.28
CA LEU A 94 -2.57 -10.98 3.49
C LEU A 94 -3.77 -10.74 4.40
N ASN A 95 -4.09 -9.47 4.68
CA ASN A 95 -5.22 -9.09 5.52
C ASN A 95 -6.57 -9.56 4.92
N ARG A 96 -6.75 -9.44 3.61
CA ARG A 96 -7.93 -9.98 2.91
C ARG A 96 -8.05 -11.49 3.13
N ARG A 97 -6.96 -12.24 2.94
CA ARG A 97 -6.93 -13.69 3.16
C ARG A 97 -7.23 -14.07 4.61
N LEU A 98 -6.65 -13.36 5.58
CA LEU A 98 -6.95 -13.58 7.01
C LEU A 98 -8.42 -13.32 7.33
N MET A 99 -9.02 -12.28 6.76
CA MET A 99 -10.45 -11.99 6.93
C MET A 99 -11.34 -13.02 6.25
N THR A 100 -10.96 -13.53 5.08
CA THR A 100 -11.67 -14.62 4.41
C THR A 100 -11.54 -15.93 5.18
N LEU A 101 -10.35 -16.25 5.68
CA LEU A 101 -10.10 -17.46 6.48
C LEU A 101 -11.01 -17.53 7.71
N LYS A 102 -11.31 -16.40 8.36
CA LYS A 102 -12.27 -16.36 9.48
C LYS A 102 -13.63 -16.95 9.11
N LYS A 103 -14.08 -16.71 7.88
CA LYS A 103 -15.37 -17.17 7.32
C LYS A 103 -15.26 -18.48 6.54
N PHE A 104 -14.05 -19.00 6.37
CA PHE A 104 -13.82 -20.23 5.61
C PHE A 104 -14.20 -21.44 6.48
N ASP A 105 -15.08 -22.28 5.94
CA ASP A 105 -15.60 -23.45 6.60
C ASP A 105 -14.65 -24.64 6.41
N VAL A 106 -13.71 -24.76 7.34
CA VAL A 106 -12.72 -25.85 7.44
C VAL A 106 -12.51 -26.17 8.91
N ASP A 107 -12.02 -27.37 9.21
CA ASP A 107 -11.70 -27.78 10.56
C ASP A 107 -10.63 -26.87 11.20
N GLN A 108 -10.64 -26.80 12.53
CA GLN A 108 -9.76 -25.92 13.29
C GLN A 108 -8.26 -26.23 13.08
N PRO A 109 -7.81 -27.51 13.02
CA PRO A 109 -6.44 -27.85 12.63
C PRO A 109 -6.04 -27.27 11.26
N THR A 110 -6.83 -27.50 10.20
CA THR A 110 -6.59 -26.93 8.87
C THR A 110 -6.51 -25.41 8.94
N LYS A 111 -7.47 -24.76 9.59
CA LYS A 111 -7.50 -23.29 9.75
C LYS A 111 -6.23 -22.75 10.42
N THR A 112 -5.70 -23.47 11.41
CA THR A 112 -4.47 -23.12 12.13
C THR A 112 -3.23 -23.30 11.26
N ALA A 113 -3.18 -24.36 10.45
CA ALA A 113 -2.11 -24.56 9.47
C ALA A 113 -2.12 -23.44 8.41
N ILE A 114 -3.29 -23.10 7.85
CA ILE A 114 -3.45 -22.01 6.88
C ILE A 114 -2.99 -20.68 7.50
N GLN A 115 -3.44 -20.37 8.72
CA GLN A 115 -3.06 -19.13 9.40
C GLN A 115 -1.55 -19.05 9.63
N THR A 116 -0.89 -20.18 9.88
CA THR A 116 0.56 -20.24 10.10
C THR A 116 1.35 -19.93 8.83
N VAL A 117 0.88 -20.38 7.66
CA VAL A 117 1.53 -20.08 6.37
C VAL A 117 1.13 -18.73 5.78
N LEU A 118 0.08 -18.08 6.28
CA LEU A 118 -0.32 -16.72 5.90
C LEU A 118 0.65 -15.67 6.48
N CYS A 119 1.78 -15.47 5.82
CA CYS A 119 2.78 -14.46 6.19
C CYS A 119 3.27 -13.65 4.97
N PRO A 120 3.89 -12.46 5.17
CA PRO A 120 4.35 -11.60 4.06
C PRO A 120 5.36 -12.27 3.12
N ALA A 121 6.22 -13.14 3.66
CA ALA A 121 7.21 -13.88 2.86
C ALA A 121 6.55 -14.84 1.86
N MET A 122 5.44 -15.45 2.27
CA MET A 122 4.62 -16.34 1.45
C MET A 122 3.73 -15.60 0.44
N MET A 123 3.67 -14.27 0.42
CA MET A 123 2.83 -13.53 -0.55
C MET A 123 3.54 -13.36 -1.90
N SER A 124 2.77 -13.34 -2.99
CA SER A 124 3.27 -13.02 -4.33
C SER A 124 3.72 -11.56 -4.40
N SER A 125 4.76 -11.25 -5.16
CA SER A 125 5.02 -9.87 -5.58
C SER A 125 4.04 -9.47 -6.68
N GLU A 126 3.67 -8.18 -6.67
CA GLU A 126 2.75 -7.60 -7.65
C GLU A 126 3.40 -6.32 -8.17
N ASP A 127 3.76 -6.35 -9.45
CA ASP A 127 4.34 -5.22 -10.18
C ASP A 127 3.27 -4.62 -11.08
N GLU A 128 3.25 -3.28 -11.17
CA GLU A 128 2.33 -2.58 -12.06
C GLU A 128 2.75 -2.78 -13.51
N ASP A 129 1.78 -3.07 -14.36
CA ASP A 129 1.98 -3.25 -15.79
C ASP A 129 0.82 -2.63 -16.57
N ILE A 130 1.01 -2.44 -17.88
CA ILE A 130 -0.04 -1.97 -18.78
C ILE A 130 -0.26 -3.06 -19.82
N GLN A 131 -1.42 -3.70 -19.78
CA GLN A 131 -1.80 -4.72 -20.74
C GLN A 131 -2.99 -4.21 -21.55
N ASP A 132 -2.88 -4.23 -22.88
CA ASP A 132 -3.91 -3.75 -23.81
C ASP A 132 -4.36 -2.30 -23.54
N GLY A 133 -3.43 -1.45 -23.07
CA GLY A 133 -3.73 -0.06 -22.70
C GLY A 133 -4.43 0.13 -21.35
N GLU A 134 -4.74 -0.97 -20.63
CA GLU A 134 -5.32 -0.93 -19.29
C GLU A 134 -4.26 -1.24 -18.22
N LYS A 135 -4.32 -0.55 -17.08
CA LYS A 135 -3.47 -0.87 -15.93
C LYS A 135 -3.82 -2.26 -15.39
N SER A 136 -2.82 -3.11 -15.27
CA SER A 136 -2.91 -4.45 -14.71
C SER A 136 -1.78 -4.70 -13.70
N PHE A 137 -1.86 -5.81 -12.98
CA PHE A 137 -0.79 -6.28 -12.12
C PHE A 137 -0.26 -7.62 -12.60
N ILE A 138 1.06 -7.73 -12.74
CA ILE A 138 1.73 -9.02 -12.93
C ILE A 138 1.95 -9.65 -11.56
N VAL A 139 1.34 -10.81 -11.35
CA VAL A 139 1.47 -11.59 -10.12
C VAL A 139 2.61 -12.59 -10.28
N ARG A 140 3.73 -12.36 -9.60
CA ARG A 140 4.87 -13.28 -9.59
C ARG A 140 4.84 -14.13 -8.32
N ARG A 141 4.61 -15.43 -8.49
CA ARG A 141 4.55 -16.39 -7.37
C ARG A 141 5.97 -16.81 -7.00
N PRO A 142 6.37 -16.90 -5.72
CA PRO A 142 7.66 -17.46 -5.32
C PRO A 142 7.80 -18.87 -5.86
N SER A 143 8.95 -19.16 -6.50
CA SER A 143 9.24 -20.44 -7.14
C SER A 143 9.28 -21.62 -6.16
N TRP A 144 9.71 -21.36 -4.93
CA TRP A 144 9.82 -22.35 -3.84
C TRP A 144 8.50 -22.58 -3.08
N ARG A 145 7.40 -21.88 -3.43
CA ARG A 145 6.14 -22.08 -2.71
C ARG A 145 5.53 -23.42 -3.12
N ALA A 146 5.33 -24.29 -2.13
CA ALA A 146 4.62 -25.55 -2.28
C ALA A 146 3.24 -25.40 -2.97
N GLU A 147 2.90 -26.35 -3.83
CA GLU A 147 1.68 -26.32 -4.65
C GLU A 147 0.41 -26.34 -3.79
N GLY A 148 0.37 -27.17 -2.75
CA GLY A 148 -0.76 -27.20 -1.82
C GLY A 148 -1.01 -25.85 -1.13
N VAL A 149 0.05 -25.16 -0.71
CA VAL A 149 -0.04 -23.81 -0.14
C VAL A 149 -0.55 -22.81 -1.18
N ALA A 150 -0.11 -22.93 -2.44
CA ALA A 150 -0.62 -22.11 -3.53
C ALA A 150 -2.12 -22.32 -3.76
N GLY A 151 -2.59 -23.58 -3.77
CA GLY A 151 -4.01 -23.92 -3.95
C GLY A 151 -4.89 -23.35 -2.83
N VAL A 152 -4.45 -23.43 -1.57
CA VAL A 152 -5.17 -22.80 -0.44
C VAL A 152 -5.28 -21.28 -0.63
N PHE A 153 -4.19 -20.64 -1.05
CA PHE A 153 -4.17 -19.20 -1.28
C PHE A 153 -5.09 -18.76 -2.42
N GLU A 154 -5.13 -19.51 -3.51
CA GLU A 154 -6.07 -19.30 -4.61
C GLU A 154 -7.51 -19.46 -4.15
N LYS A 155 -7.79 -20.48 -3.33
CA LYS A 155 -9.14 -20.69 -2.77
C LYS A 155 -9.59 -19.52 -1.91
N LEU A 156 -8.73 -19.00 -1.04
CA LEU A 156 -9.03 -17.82 -0.22
C LEU A 156 -9.23 -16.55 -1.07
N ASP A 157 -8.41 -16.37 -2.13
CA ASP A 157 -8.56 -15.24 -3.04
C ASP A 157 -9.88 -15.32 -3.82
N GLN A 158 -10.27 -16.53 -4.26
CA GLN A 158 -11.53 -16.78 -4.96
C GLN A 158 -12.74 -16.54 -4.05
N LEU A 159 -12.72 -17.06 -2.83
CA LEU A 159 -13.77 -16.80 -1.83
C LEU A 159 -13.91 -15.31 -1.52
N HIS A 160 -12.79 -14.58 -1.43
CA HIS A 160 -12.82 -13.13 -1.26
C HIS A 160 -13.48 -12.46 -2.48
N LYS A 161 -13.08 -12.84 -3.70
CA LYS A 161 -13.64 -12.30 -4.94
C LYS A 161 -15.15 -12.53 -5.03
N ASP A 162 -15.61 -13.72 -4.67
CA ASP A 162 -17.03 -14.08 -4.72
C ASP A 162 -17.87 -13.34 -3.66
N SER A 163 -17.24 -12.94 -2.55
CA SER A 163 -17.89 -12.09 -1.54
C SER A 163 -18.06 -10.63 -1.96
N GLN A 164 -17.40 -10.18 -3.04
CA GLN A 164 -17.47 -8.80 -3.51
C GLN A 164 -18.68 -8.54 -4.41
N SER A 165 -19.23 -7.32 -4.32
CA SER A 165 -20.28 -6.87 -5.22
C SER A 165 -19.81 -6.87 -6.68
N LYS A 166 -20.74 -7.04 -7.63
CA LYS A 166 -20.44 -6.99 -9.08
C LYS A 166 -19.72 -5.70 -9.47
N HIS A 167 -20.14 -4.57 -8.89
CA HIS A 167 -19.51 -3.27 -9.11
C HIS A 167 -18.05 -3.21 -8.62
N SER A 168 -17.78 -3.74 -7.43
CA SER A 168 -16.42 -3.82 -6.87
C SER A 168 -15.52 -4.71 -7.74
N ARG A 169 -16.03 -5.86 -8.20
CA ARG A 169 -15.29 -6.76 -9.08
C ARG A 169 -14.94 -6.08 -10.41
N TYR A 170 -15.87 -5.35 -11.01
CA TYR A 170 -15.65 -4.63 -12.26
C TYR A 170 -14.59 -3.52 -12.14
N ARG A 171 -14.53 -2.82 -11.00
CA ARG A 171 -13.55 -1.76 -10.74
C ARG A 171 -12.19 -2.29 -10.26
N SER A 172 -12.05 -3.59 -10.04
CA SER A 172 -10.80 -4.17 -9.59
C SER A 172 -9.81 -4.23 -10.74
N LEU A 173 -8.58 -3.76 -10.52
CA LEU A 173 -7.51 -3.87 -11.52
C LEU A 173 -7.28 -5.34 -11.89
N LYS A 174 -7.13 -5.59 -13.19
CA LYS A 174 -6.86 -6.93 -13.73
C LYS A 174 -5.53 -7.43 -13.19
N ARG A 175 -5.45 -8.75 -13.00
CA ARG A 175 -4.27 -9.45 -12.48
C ARG A 175 -3.95 -10.57 -13.45
N CYS A 176 -2.69 -10.66 -13.83
CA CYS A 176 -2.20 -11.62 -14.80
C CYS A 176 -1.08 -12.42 -14.15
N ASP A 177 -1.02 -13.71 -14.42
CA ASP A 177 0.07 -14.55 -13.93
C ASP A 177 1.36 -14.16 -14.67
N GLY A 178 2.41 -13.91 -13.90
CA GLY A 178 3.75 -13.65 -14.41
C GLY A 178 4.68 -14.83 -14.20
N PRO A 179 5.95 -14.70 -14.61
CA PRO A 179 6.97 -15.67 -14.28
C PRO A 179 7.12 -15.79 -12.74
N PRO A 180 7.60 -16.94 -12.24
CA PRO A 180 7.93 -17.08 -10.83
C PRO A 180 8.90 -15.99 -10.37
N SER A 181 8.80 -15.63 -9.10
CA SER A 181 9.67 -14.63 -8.47
C SER A 181 11.02 -15.24 -8.15
N ASP A 182 12.11 -14.53 -8.49
CA ASP A 182 13.51 -14.92 -8.21
C ASP A 182 13.92 -14.76 -6.73
N ARG A 183 12.96 -14.53 -5.84
CA ARG A 183 13.22 -14.34 -4.41
C ARG A 183 13.71 -15.64 -3.81
N GLN A 184 14.80 -15.58 -3.06
CA GLN A 184 15.30 -16.72 -2.29
C GLN A 184 14.27 -17.21 -1.28
N GLU A 185 14.27 -18.53 -1.06
CA GLU A 185 13.47 -19.13 -0.01
C GLU A 185 13.99 -18.67 1.36
N PRO A 186 13.14 -18.13 2.25
CA PRO A 186 13.56 -17.74 3.58
C PRO A 186 13.73 -18.97 4.47
N VAL A 187 14.53 -18.82 5.53
CA VAL A 187 14.70 -19.86 6.54
C VAL A 187 13.44 -19.95 7.39
N TRP A 188 12.70 -21.06 7.27
CA TRP A 188 11.48 -21.29 8.01
C TRP A 188 11.72 -21.80 9.43
N SER A 189 10.90 -21.33 10.38
CA SER A 189 10.78 -22.00 11.68
C SER A 189 10.11 -23.37 11.53
N ASP A 190 10.37 -24.29 12.47
CA ASP A 190 9.78 -25.63 12.47
C ASP A 190 8.24 -25.59 12.44
N LYS A 191 7.64 -24.58 13.07
CA LYS A 191 6.20 -24.35 13.05
C LYS A 191 5.69 -24.12 11.63
N ILE A 192 6.38 -23.29 10.84
CA ILE A 192 6.00 -22.99 9.46
C ILE A 192 6.26 -24.21 8.57
N LYS A 193 7.40 -24.90 8.74
CA LYS A 193 7.69 -26.13 7.98
C LYS A 193 6.60 -27.17 8.13
N LYS A 194 6.24 -27.51 9.39
CA LYS A 194 5.13 -28.45 9.67
C LYS A 194 3.81 -28.01 9.05
N ALA A 195 3.54 -26.70 9.00
CA ALA A 195 2.33 -26.18 8.39
C ALA A 195 2.38 -26.23 6.85
N ILE A 196 3.55 -26.09 6.23
CA ILE A 196 3.75 -26.30 4.79
C ILE A 196 3.54 -27.79 4.47
N ASP A 197 4.17 -28.67 5.23
CA ASP A 197 4.10 -30.13 5.07
C ASP A 197 2.65 -30.64 5.22
N TYR A 198 1.81 -29.96 6.00
CA TYR A 198 0.39 -30.28 6.13
C TYR A 198 -0.38 -30.19 4.81
N PHE A 199 0.10 -29.40 3.85
CA PHE A 199 -0.54 -29.20 2.54
C PHE A 199 0.13 -29.96 1.39
N ASN A 200 1.21 -30.70 1.66
CA ASN A 200 1.90 -31.54 0.68
C ASN A 200 1.48 -33.00 0.84
#